data_AF-Q16425-F1
#
_entry.id   AF-Q16425-F1
#
_cell.length_a   1.000
_cell.length_b   1.000
_cell.length_c   1.000
_cell.angle_alpha   90.00
_cell.angle_beta   90.00
_cell.angle_gamma   90.00
#
_symmetry.space_group_name_H-M   'P 1'
#
loop_
_entity.id
_entity.type
_entity.pdbx_description
1 polymer ?
#
loop_
_entity_poly.entity_id
_entity_poly.type
_entity_poly.pdbx_seq_one_letter_code
_entity_poly.pdbx_strand_id
1 'polypeptide(L)'
;GSNKTATCWSLDPDLTNILASSRSYAMLLFAWEGWHNAAGIPLKPLYEDFTALSNEAYKQDGFTDTGAYWRSWYNSPTFEDDLEHLYQQLEPLYLNLHAFVRRALHRRYGDRYINLRGPIPAHLLGDMWAQSWVD
;
A
#
# COMPACT_ATOMS: atom_id res chain seq x y z
N GLY A 1 28.27 33.14 1.14
CA GLY A 1 27.74 32.06 0.30
C GLY A 1 26.69 31.32 1.08
N SER A 2 25.44 31.31 0.61
CA SER A 2 24.33 30.69 1.33
C SER A 2 24.44 29.17 1.21
N ASN A 3 24.76 28.52 2.34
CA ASN A 3 24.71 27.08 2.50
C ASN A 3 23.23 26.66 2.52
N LYS A 4 22.64 26.44 1.33
CA LYS A 4 21.30 25.87 1.22
C LYS A 4 21.41 24.39 1.60
N THR A 5 21.05 24.07 2.84
CA THR A 5 20.74 22.70 3.22
C THR A 5 19.67 22.18 2.25
N ALA A 6 19.98 21.11 1.52
CA ALA A 6 19.01 20.48 0.65
C ALA A 6 17.81 20.03 1.50
N THR A 7 16.61 20.50 1.18
CA THR A 7 15.40 20.15 1.92
C THR A 7 15.00 18.72 1.60
N CYS A 8 14.84 17.90 2.63
CA CYS A 8 14.30 16.54 2.55
C CYS A 8 12.98 16.47 3.33
N TRP A 9 12.06 15.60 2.93
CA TRP A 9 10.78 15.37 3.58
C TRP A 9 10.74 13.99 4.23
N SER A 10 10.31 13.92 5.49
CA SER A 10 10.08 12.64 6.18
C SER A 10 8.73 12.04 5.80
N LEU A 11 8.55 10.73 6.01
CA LEU A 11 7.24 10.10 5.83
C LEU A 11 6.17 10.82 6.67
N ASP A 12 6.42 10.89 7.97
CA ASP A 12 5.58 11.59 8.93
C ASP A 12 6.36 12.81 9.49
N PRO A 13 5.81 14.03 9.41
CA PRO A 13 4.48 14.38 8.91
C PRO A 13 4.46 14.82 7.43
N ASP A 14 5.61 15.07 6.81
CA ASP A 14 5.67 15.82 5.56
C ASP A 14 4.96 15.13 4.39
N LEU A 15 5.35 13.89 4.07
CA LEU A 15 4.76 13.15 2.95
C LEU A 15 3.31 12.74 3.24
N THR A 16 3.00 12.32 4.47
CA THR A 16 1.62 12.04 4.91
C THR A 16 0.72 13.25 4.67
N ASN A 17 1.14 14.45 5.06
CA ASN A 17 0.37 15.67 4.83
C ASN A 17 0.21 15.99 3.34
N ILE A 18 1.24 15.73 2.53
CA ILE A 18 1.15 15.91 1.07
C ILE A 18 0.10 14.98 0.47
N LEU A 19 0.13 13.69 0.81
CA LEU A 19 -0.82 12.70 0.28
C LEU A 19 -2.26 12.99 0.73
N ALA A 20 -2.46 13.37 1.99
CA ALA A 20 -3.77 13.67 2.54
C ALA A 20 -4.39 14.96 1.96
N SER A 21 -3.61 16.03 1.81
CA SER A 21 -4.17 17.37 1.52
C SER A 21 -3.95 17.87 0.09
N SER A 22 -2.92 17.40 -0.62
CA SER A 22 -2.64 17.86 -1.98
C SER A 22 -3.67 17.32 -2.96
N ARG A 23 -3.99 18.12 -3.98
CA ARG A 23 -4.79 17.70 -5.14
C ARG A 23 -4.04 17.90 -6.45
N SER A 24 -2.73 18.12 -6.39
CA SER A 24 -1.84 18.19 -7.55
C SER A 24 -1.34 16.80 -7.89
N TYR A 25 -1.73 16.27 -9.06
CA TYR A 25 -1.32 14.93 -9.50
C TYR A 25 0.20 14.75 -9.47
N ALA A 26 0.96 15.73 -9.99
CA ALA A 26 2.41 15.65 -10.05
C ALA A 26 3.07 15.68 -8.66
N MET A 27 2.52 16.44 -7.71
CA MET A 27 3.04 16.49 -6.33
C MET A 27 2.78 15.18 -5.60
N LEU A 28 1.58 14.61 -5.77
CA LEU A 28 1.21 13.32 -5.19
C LEU A 28 2.07 12.19 -5.76
N LEU A 29 2.28 12.17 -7.08
CA LEU A 29 3.16 11.22 -7.74
C LEU A 29 4.60 11.34 -7.25
N PHE A 30 5.14 12.56 -7.14
CA PHE A 30 6.49 12.81 -6.62
C PHE A 30 6.66 12.26 -5.20
N ALA A 31 5.72 12.54 -4.29
CA ALA A 31 5.78 12.07 -2.92
C ALA A 31 5.68 10.53 -2.85
N TRP A 32 4.75 9.94 -3.58
CA TRP A 32 4.53 8.49 -3.61
C TRP A 32 5.74 7.74 -4.19
N GLU A 33 6.23 8.16 -5.36
CA GLU A 33 7.38 7.53 -6.03
C GLU A 33 8.67 7.75 -5.22
N GLY A 34 8.88 8.97 -4.71
CA GLY A 34 10.03 9.30 -3.88
C GLY A 34 10.12 8.43 -2.64
N TRP A 35 9.00 8.21 -1.94
CA TRP A 35 8.95 7.33 -0.78
C TRP A 35 9.23 5.87 -1.14
N HIS A 36 8.55 5.32 -2.16
CA HIS A 36 8.72 3.93 -2.56
C HIS A 36 10.16 3.65 -3.04
N ASN A 37 10.79 4.60 -3.72
CA ASN A 37 12.19 4.48 -4.13
C ASN A 37 13.15 4.59 -2.93
N ALA A 38 12.97 5.59 -2.07
CA ALA A 38 13.89 5.86 -0.96
C ALA A 38 13.84 4.76 0.12
N ALA A 39 12.64 4.23 0.42
CA ALA A 39 12.48 3.16 1.41
C ALA A 39 12.61 1.77 0.77
N GLY A 40 11.93 1.50 -0.35
CA GLY A 40 11.78 0.16 -0.89
C GLY A 40 13.04 -0.42 -1.53
N ILE A 41 13.79 0.39 -2.29
CA ILE A 41 15.01 -0.07 -2.99
C ILE A 41 16.06 -0.63 -2.00
N PRO A 42 16.47 0.11 -0.95
CA PRO A 42 17.46 -0.42 -0.01
C PRO A 42 16.93 -1.55 0.89
N LEU A 43 15.61 -1.63 1.11
CA LEU A 43 15.01 -2.70 1.93
C LEU A 43 14.97 -4.06 1.24
N LYS A 44 14.93 -4.09 -0.10
CA LYS A 44 14.80 -5.35 -0.86
C LYS A 44 15.81 -6.45 -0.47
N PRO A 45 17.14 -6.22 -0.50
CA PRO A 45 18.10 -7.28 -0.15
C PRO A 45 17.98 -7.72 1.31
N LEU A 46 17.69 -6.78 2.23
CA LEU A 46 17.48 -7.11 3.65
C LEU A 46 16.23 -7.98 3.86
N TYR A 47 15.18 -7.74 3.07
CA TYR A 47 13.94 -8.51 3.16
C TYR A 47 14.09 -9.92 2.56
N GLU A 48 14.94 -10.08 1.53
CA GLU A 48 15.31 -11.40 0.99
C GLU A 48 16.04 -12.24 2.06
N ASP A 49 17.07 -11.67 2.70
CA ASP A 49 17.82 -12.33 3.78
C ASP A 49 16.90 -12.66 4.98
N PHE A 50 16.07 -11.70 5.39
CA PHE A 50 15.08 -11.89 6.44
C PHE A 50 14.14 -13.06 6.15
N THR A 51 13.63 -13.15 4.91
CA THR A 51 12.69 -14.21 4.52
C THR A 51 13.36 -15.58 4.55
N ALA A 52 14.62 -15.69 4.12
CA ALA A 52 15.38 -16.93 4.18
C ALA A 52 15.62 -17.38 5.63
N LEU A 53 16.15 -16.48 6.47
CA LEU A 53 16.47 -16.76 7.87
C LEU A 53 15.21 -17.07 8.69
N SER A 54 14.12 -16.34 8.47
CA SER A 54 12.86 -16.58 9.18
C SER A 54 12.27 -17.95 8.84
N ASN A 55 12.27 -18.33 7.57
CA ASN A 55 11.80 -19.66 7.16
C ASN A 55 12.69 -20.78 7.68
N GLU A 56 14.02 -20.57 7.75
CA GLU A 56 14.93 -21.54 8.35
C GLU A 56 14.59 -21.81 9.81
N ALA A 57 14.36 -20.75 10.60
CA ALA A 57 14.02 -20.86 12.01
C ALA A 57 12.74 -21.68 12.22
N TYR A 58 11.64 -21.32 11.55
CA TYR A 58 10.34 -21.97 11.80
C TYR A 58 10.22 -23.38 11.20
N LYS A 59 11.06 -23.74 10.23
CA LYS A 59 11.20 -25.14 9.80
C LYS A 59 11.78 -26.04 10.90
N GLN A 60 12.64 -25.51 11.78
CA GLN A 60 13.15 -26.25 12.93
C GLN A 60 12.07 -26.52 13.98
N ASP A 61 11.07 -25.63 14.06
CA ASP A 61 9.88 -25.78 14.90
C ASP A 61 8.79 -26.66 14.25
N GLY A 62 9.03 -27.20 13.05
CA GLY A 62 8.13 -28.12 12.35
C GLY A 62 7.09 -27.47 11.43
N PHE A 63 7.15 -26.15 11.21
CA PHE A 63 6.29 -25.45 10.24
C PHE A 63 6.87 -25.51 8.83
N THR A 64 6.02 -25.39 7.80
CA THR A 64 6.46 -25.41 6.39
C THR A 64 7.23 -24.13 6.01
N ASP A 65 6.80 -23.00 6.58
CA ASP A 65 7.30 -21.65 6.36
C ASP A 65 6.83 -20.73 7.50
N THR A 66 7.37 -19.51 7.55
CA THR A 66 6.98 -18.48 8.54
C THR A 66 5.50 -18.14 8.46
N GLY A 67 4.89 -18.18 7.27
CA GLY A 67 3.47 -17.90 7.10
C GLY A 67 2.59 -18.95 7.78
N ALA A 68 2.93 -20.23 7.67
CA ALA A 68 2.24 -21.32 8.36
C ALA A 68 2.31 -21.16 9.89
N TYR A 69 3.47 -20.74 10.40
CA TYR A 69 3.63 -20.39 11.81
C TYR A 69 2.69 -19.23 12.24
N TRP A 70 2.61 -18.15 11.46
CA TRP A 70 1.68 -17.05 11.78
C TRP A 70 0.20 -17.47 11.72
N ARG A 71 -0.16 -18.28 10.71
CA ARG A 71 -1.54 -18.79 10.56
C ARG A 71 -1.92 -19.75 11.70
N SER A 72 -0.96 -20.48 12.28
CA SER A 72 -1.24 -21.43 13.36
C SER A 72 -1.77 -20.76 14.63
N TRP A 73 -1.53 -19.47 14.85
CA TRP A 73 -2.05 -18.73 16.00
C TRP A 73 -3.58 -18.69 16.05
N TYR A 74 -4.24 -18.82 14.91
CA TYR A 74 -5.70 -18.84 14.81
C TYR A 74 -6.30 -20.22 15.05
N ASN A 75 -5.47 -21.27 15.11
CA ASN A 75 -5.87 -22.67 15.34
C ASN A 75 -7.10 -23.10 14.48
N SER A 76 -7.13 -22.65 13.21
CA SER A 76 -8.19 -22.98 12.25
C SER A 76 -7.56 -23.61 11.00
N PRO A 77 -7.90 -24.87 10.65
CA PRO A 77 -7.41 -25.50 9.43
C PRO A 77 -8.02 -24.89 8.16
N THR A 78 -9.12 -24.14 8.27
CA THR A 78 -9.83 -23.47 7.17
C THR A 78 -9.57 -21.97 7.15
N PHE A 79 -8.58 -21.48 7.88
CA PHE A 79 -8.35 -20.03 8.06
C PHE A 79 -8.28 -19.25 6.75
N GLU A 80 -7.58 -19.77 5.75
CA GLU A 80 -7.45 -19.12 4.43
C GLU A 80 -8.80 -19.10 3.68
N ASP A 81 -9.55 -20.21 3.72
CA ASP A 81 -10.88 -20.32 3.11
C ASP A 81 -11.89 -19.39 3.81
N ASP A 82 -11.85 -19.31 5.14
CA ASP A 82 -12.74 -18.45 5.93
C ASP A 82 -12.53 -16.97 5.58
N LEU A 83 -11.27 -16.54 5.42
CA LEU A 83 -10.94 -15.18 5.00
C LEU A 83 -11.37 -14.89 3.55
N GLU A 84 -11.18 -15.85 2.63
CA GLU A 84 -11.62 -15.72 1.24
C GLU A 84 -13.15 -15.60 1.16
N HIS A 85 -13.89 -16.43 1.91
CA HIS A 85 -15.36 -16.34 1.97
C HIS A 85 -15.85 -15.00 2.53
N LEU A 86 -15.15 -14.43 3.50
CA LEU A 86 -15.46 -13.09 4.01
C LEU A 86 -15.16 -12.01 2.98
N TYR A 87 -14.02 -12.11 2.29
CA TYR A 87 -13.65 -11.15 1.25
C TYR A 87 -14.67 -11.14 0.11
N GLN A 88 -15.10 -12.31 -0.37
CA GLN A 88 -16.12 -12.43 -1.43
C GLN A 88 -17.46 -11.80 -1.03
N GLN A 89 -17.83 -11.83 0.25
CA GLN A 89 -19.04 -11.13 0.73
C GLN A 89 -18.88 -9.61 0.72
N LEU A 90 -17.66 -9.10 0.95
CA LEU A 90 -17.34 -7.67 0.96
C LEU A 90 -17.06 -7.11 -0.44
N GLU A 91 -16.59 -7.95 -1.37
CA GLU A 91 -16.15 -7.54 -2.71
C GLU A 91 -17.22 -6.73 -3.47
N PRO A 92 -18.51 -7.12 -3.52
CA PRO A 92 -19.53 -6.32 -4.22
C PRO A 92 -19.67 -4.90 -3.65
N LEU A 93 -19.52 -4.74 -2.32
CA LEU A 93 -19.56 -3.43 -1.68
C LEU A 93 -18.31 -2.62 -2.06
N TYR A 94 -17.13 -3.23 -1.97
CA TYR A 94 -15.87 -2.60 -2.34
C TYR A 94 -15.85 -2.15 -3.80
N LEU A 95 -16.32 -2.99 -4.73
CA LEU A 95 -16.35 -2.66 -6.16
C LEU A 95 -17.29 -1.48 -6.47
N ASN A 96 -18.43 -1.37 -5.78
CA ASN A 96 -19.32 -0.21 -5.90
C ASN A 96 -18.66 1.07 -5.37
N LEU A 97 -18.03 1.00 -4.18
CA LEU A 97 -17.26 2.11 -3.61
C LEU A 97 -16.13 2.54 -4.54
N HIS A 98 -15.33 1.58 -5.03
CA HIS A 98 -14.24 1.80 -5.97
C HIS A 98 -14.73 2.47 -7.26
N ALA A 99 -15.83 2.01 -7.86
CA ALA A 99 -16.38 2.62 -9.07
C ALA A 99 -16.88 4.06 -8.82
N PHE A 100 -17.51 4.31 -7.68
CA PHE A 100 -17.98 5.64 -7.29
C PHE A 100 -16.81 6.62 -7.07
N VAL A 101 -15.79 6.20 -6.31
CA VAL A 101 -14.58 7.00 -6.06
C VAL A 101 -13.83 7.25 -7.37
N ARG A 102 -13.65 6.22 -8.22
CA ARG A 102 -13.02 6.38 -9.54
C ARG A 102 -13.74 7.41 -10.41
N ARG A 103 -15.08 7.46 -10.37
CA ARG A 103 -15.85 8.50 -11.05
C ARG A 103 -15.60 9.90 -10.47
N ALA A 104 -15.51 10.04 -9.15
CA ALA A 104 -15.19 11.31 -8.49
C ALA A 104 -13.77 11.79 -8.86
N LEU A 105 -12.78 10.90 -8.84
CA LEU A 105 -11.41 11.19 -9.27
C LEU A 105 -11.35 11.59 -10.75
N HIS A 106 -12.08 10.88 -11.62
CA HIS A 106 -12.18 11.26 -13.04
C HIS A 106 -12.74 12.68 -13.22
N ARG A 107 -13.73 13.10 -12.42
CA ARG A 107 -14.24 14.48 -12.47
C ARG A 107 -13.18 15.52 -12.08
N ARG A 108 -12.25 15.17 -11.20
CA ARG A 108 -11.20 16.08 -10.70
C ARG A 108 -9.95 16.10 -11.58
N TYR A 109 -9.44 14.93 -11.94
CA TYR A 109 -8.16 14.75 -12.64
C TYR A 109 -8.34 14.57 -14.16
N GLY A 110 -9.55 14.24 -14.62
CA GLY A 110 -9.86 14.08 -16.04
C GLY A 110 -9.41 12.75 -16.64
N ASP A 111 -9.81 12.53 -17.89
CA ASP A 111 -9.61 11.28 -18.63
C ASP A 111 -8.14 10.98 -18.93
N ARG A 112 -7.28 12.02 -18.92
CA ARG A 112 -5.83 11.87 -19.06
C ARG A 112 -5.22 11.00 -17.93
N TYR A 113 -5.75 11.11 -16.72
CA TYR A 113 -5.16 10.48 -15.54
C TYR A 113 -6.01 9.33 -14.97
N ILE A 114 -7.31 9.30 -15.28
CA ILE A 114 -8.22 8.29 -14.75
C ILE A 114 -8.94 7.58 -15.89
N ASN A 115 -8.69 6.29 -16.05
CA ASN A 115 -9.49 5.43 -16.92
C ASN A 115 -10.70 4.90 -16.14
N LEU A 116 -11.92 5.27 -16.56
CA LEU A 116 -13.17 4.86 -15.90
C LEU A 116 -13.45 3.35 -15.89
N ARG A 117 -12.68 2.57 -16.65
CA ARG A 117 -12.77 1.11 -16.73
C ARG A 117 -11.49 0.41 -16.24
N GLY A 118 -10.50 1.17 -15.77
CA GLY A 118 -9.24 0.65 -15.24
C GLY A 118 -9.10 0.81 -13.72
N PRO A 119 -7.97 0.37 -13.15
CA PRO A 119 -7.63 0.64 -11.74
C PRO A 119 -7.45 2.15 -11.47
N ILE A 120 -7.57 2.52 -10.20
CA ILE A 120 -7.26 3.89 -9.73
C ILE A 120 -5.74 4.01 -9.54
N PRO A 121 -5.09 5.12 -9.97
CA PRO A 121 -3.69 5.39 -9.63
C PRO A 121 -3.50 5.47 -8.10
N ALA A 122 -2.56 4.69 -7.55
CA ALA A 122 -2.42 4.47 -6.11
C ALA A 122 -2.14 5.74 -5.27
N HIS A 123 -1.54 6.77 -5.88
CA HIS A 123 -1.17 8.02 -5.20
C HIS A 123 -2.32 9.05 -5.09
N LEU A 124 -3.56 8.69 -5.41
CA LEU A 124 -4.71 9.62 -5.48
C LEU A 124 -5.78 9.39 -4.41
N LEU A 125 -5.47 8.58 -3.40
CA LEU A 125 -6.47 8.10 -2.44
C LEU A 125 -6.24 8.61 -1.00
N GLY A 126 -5.54 9.74 -0.85
CA GLY A 126 -5.36 10.42 0.45
C GLY A 126 -4.28 9.82 1.35
N ASP A 127 -3.83 8.59 1.06
CA ASP A 127 -2.88 7.85 1.88
C ASP A 127 -1.70 7.32 1.04
N MET A 128 -0.53 7.13 1.68
CA MET A 128 0.69 6.65 1.03
C MET A 128 0.52 5.26 0.37
N TRP A 129 -0.31 4.42 0.96
CA TRP A 129 -0.56 3.04 0.52
C TRP A 129 -2.00 2.82 0.04
N ALA A 130 -2.80 3.89 -0.04
CA ALA A 130 -4.22 3.84 -0.36
C ALA A 130 -5.03 2.86 0.53
N GLN A 131 -4.61 2.65 1.78
CA GLN A 131 -5.28 1.71 2.69
C GLN A 131 -6.52 2.31 3.37
N SER A 132 -6.63 3.64 3.36
CA SER A 132 -7.77 4.43 3.87
C SER A 132 -8.03 5.60 2.94
N TRP A 133 -9.31 5.87 2.61
CA TRP A 133 -9.71 6.88 1.61
C TRP A 133 -10.52 8.02 2.24
N VAL A 134 -10.18 8.38 3.48
CA VAL A 134 -10.95 9.33 4.29
C VAL A 134 -10.59 10.80 4.04
N ASP A 135 -9.39 11.07 3.53
CA ASP A 135 -8.82 12.41 3.32
C ASP A 135 -8.96 12.92 1.88
#